data_AF-W1XHU0-F1
#
_entry.id   AF-W1XHU0-F1
#
_cell.length_a   1.000
_cell.length_b   1.000
_cell.length_c   1.000
_cell.angle_alpha   90.00
_cell.angle_beta   90.00
_cell.angle_gamma   90.00
#
_symmetry.space_group_name_H-M   'P 1'
#
loop_
_entity.id
_entity.type
_entity.pdbx_description
1 polymer ?
#
loop_
_entity_poly.entity_id
_entity_poly.type
_entity_poly.pdbx_seq_one_letter_code
_entity_poly.pdbx_strand_id
1 'polypeptide(L)'
;TMVDLYKSIGYEVLMTSTYNMTGIDDLRHVLQHKVTAFAGPSGVGKSSLLNAVDPKFAFQTGEVSDKIKRGKHTTRHASLYSLDADSFIMDTPGFSAIEFNDVSLERLPTLFPEFG
;
A
#
# COMPACT_ATOMS: atom_id res chain seq x y z
N THR A 1 0.17 10.31 19.36
CA THR A 1 1.01 10.26 18.14
C THR A 1 0.11 10.19 16.92
N MET A 2 0.64 10.22 15.68
CA MET A 2 -0.19 9.98 14.48
C MET A 2 -0.87 8.60 14.53
N VAL A 3 -0.18 7.59 15.05
CA VAL A 3 -0.73 6.24 15.24
C VAL A 3 -1.96 6.27 16.14
N ASP A 4 -1.86 6.94 17.29
CA ASP A 4 -2.98 7.00 18.26
C ASP A 4 -4.17 7.77 17.68
N LEU A 5 -3.92 8.83 16.90
CA LEU A 5 -4.97 9.59 16.22
C LEU A 5 -5.75 8.71 15.25
N TYR A 6 -5.07 8.05 14.30
CA TYR A 6 -5.74 7.19 13.31
C TYR A 6 -6.48 6.02 13.98
N LYS A 7 -5.92 5.44 15.04
CA LYS A 7 -6.63 4.43 15.84
C LYS A 7 -7.88 4.99 16.52
N SER A 8 -7.82 6.19 17.08
CA SER A 8 -8.96 6.80 17.79
C SER A 8 -10.16 7.11 16.89
N ILE A 9 -9.93 7.28 15.59
CA ILE A 9 -10.98 7.52 14.59
C ILE A 9 -11.37 6.25 13.81
N GLY A 10 -10.98 5.07 14.31
CA GLY A 10 -11.46 3.77 13.84
C GLY A 10 -10.62 3.07 12.78
N TYR A 11 -9.46 3.60 12.39
CA TYR A 11 -8.56 2.88 11.49
C TYR A 11 -7.71 1.83 12.23
N GLU A 12 -7.55 0.67 11.60
CA GLU A 12 -6.52 -0.28 11.98
C GLU A 12 -5.15 0.27 11.55
N VAL A 13 -4.21 0.37 12.50
CA VAL A 13 -2.87 0.88 12.26
C VAL A 13 -1.83 -0.15 12.71
N LEU A 14 -1.11 -0.70 11.74
CA LEU A 14 0.03 -1.60 11.96
C LEU A 14 1.35 -0.84 11.82
N MET A 15 2.19 -0.93 12.85
CA MET A 15 3.56 -0.44 12.80
C MET A 15 4.45 -1.55 12.29
N THR A 16 5.11 -1.33 11.15
CA THR A 16 5.94 -2.34 10.51
C THR A 16 7.37 -1.86 10.30
N SER A 17 8.31 -2.80 10.24
CA SER A 17 9.67 -2.53 9.81
C SER A 17 10.28 -3.76 9.16
N THR A 18 10.74 -3.60 7.92
CA THR A 18 11.41 -4.67 7.16
C THR A 18 12.84 -4.92 7.64
N TYR A 19 13.42 -4.00 8.41
CA TYR A 19 14.79 -4.14 8.93
C TYR A 19 14.88 -5.14 10.09
N ASN A 20 13.92 -5.06 11.02
CA ASN A 20 13.85 -5.90 12.21
C ASN A 20 12.65 -6.86 12.19
N MET A 21 11.96 -6.95 11.05
CA MET A 21 10.77 -7.80 10.83
C MET A 21 9.60 -7.54 11.80
N THR A 22 9.52 -6.36 12.40
CA THR A 22 8.41 -6.01 13.30
C THR A 22 7.11 -5.84 12.52
N GLY A 23 6.00 -6.38 13.05
CA GLY A 23 4.64 -6.23 12.51
C GLY A 23 4.37 -6.95 11.19
N ILE A 24 5.33 -7.75 10.68
CA ILE A 24 5.18 -8.45 9.40
C ILE A 24 4.20 -9.63 9.51
N ASP A 25 4.19 -10.35 10.63
CA ASP A 25 3.24 -11.43 10.87
C ASP A 25 1.81 -10.91 11.08
N ASP A 26 1.66 -9.79 11.77
CA ASP A 26 0.36 -9.10 11.89
C ASP A 26 -0.15 -8.66 10.51
N LEU A 27 0.75 -8.12 9.67
CA LEU A 27 0.41 -7.76 8.30
C LEU A 27 -0.01 -8.99 7.48
N ARG A 28 0.69 -10.13 7.60
CA ARG A 28 0.29 -11.40 6.96
C ARG A 28 -1.13 -11.80 7.35
N HIS A 29 -1.44 -11.73 8.65
CA HIS A 29 -2.76 -12.07 9.15
C HIS A 29 -3.85 -11.15 8.57
N VAL A 30 -3.61 -9.84 8.54
CA VAL A 30 -4.57 -8.88 7.98
C VAL A 30 -4.83 -9.09 6.49
N LEU A 31 -3.85 -9.61 5.74
CA LEU A 31 -3.98 -9.88 4.31
C LEU A 31 -4.76 -11.15 3.96
N GLN A 32 -5.01 -12.04 4.93
CA GLN A 32 -5.69 -13.32 4.70
C GLN A 32 -7.12 -13.12 4.17
N HIS A 33 -7.50 -13.94 3.20
CA HIS A 33 -8.84 -13.98 2.59
C HIS A 33 -9.26 -12.66 1.92
N LYS A 34 -8.30 -11.83 1.48
CA LYS A 34 -8.55 -10.51 0.88
C LYS A 34 -7.84 -10.33 -0.45
N VAL A 35 -8.41 -9.47 -1.29
CA VAL A 35 -7.71 -8.83 -2.41
C VAL A 35 -7.27 -7.44 -1.95
N THR A 36 -5.96 -7.21 -1.85
CA THR A 36 -5.40 -6.01 -1.23
C THR A 36 -4.50 -5.25 -2.22
N ALA A 37 -4.70 -3.94 -2.35
CA ALA A 37 -3.79 -3.04 -3.06
C ALA A 37 -2.95 -2.23 -2.08
N PHE A 38 -1.68 -2.00 -2.40
CA PHE A 38 -0.78 -1.19 -1.57
C PHE A 38 -0.64 0.21 -2.17
N ALA A 39 -1.16 1.21 -1.47
CA ALA A 39 -1.12 2.61 -1.90
C ALA A 39 -0.09 3.42 -1.12
N GLY A 40 0.56 4.37 -1.78
CA GLY A 40 1.48 5.32 -1.14
C GLY A 40 2.51 5.89 -2.11
N PRO A 41 3.26 6.93 -1.72
CA PRO A 41 4.26 7.55 -2.57
C PRO A 41 5.34 6.59 -3.09
N SER A 42 5.95 6.93 -4.22
CA SER A 42 7.15 6.23 -4.70
C SER A 42 8.27 6.32 -3.66
N GLY A 43 8.97 5.20 -3.41
CA GLY A 43 10.07 5.14 -2.44
C GLY A 43 9.68 4.90 -0.98
N VAL A 44 8.38 4.86 -0.62
CA VAL A 44 7.92 4.67 0.77
C VAL A 44 8.16 3.25 1.33
N GLY A 45 8.58 2.29 0.50
CA GLY A 45 8.91 0.92 0.93
C GLY A 45 7.84 -0.16 0.66
N LYS A 46 6.81 0.11 -0.15
CA LYS A 46 5.74 -0.87 -0.50
C LYS A 46 6.29 -2.21 -1.00
N SER A 47 7.17 -2.19 -2.00
CA SER A 47 7.77 -3.41 -2.57
C SER A 47 8.63 -4.17 -1.56
N SER A 48 9.38 -3.45 -0.72
CA SER A 48 10.17 -4.05 0.36
C SER A 48 9.28 -4.73 1.38
N LEU A 49 8.15 -4.11 1.74
CA LEU A 49 7.19 -4.66 2.68
C LEU A 49 6.51 -5.91 2.12
N LEU A 50 6.13 -5.91 0.84
CA LEU A 50 5.57 -7.09 0.17
C LEU A 50 6.58 -8.23 0.12
N ASN A 51 7.84 -7.98 -0.24
CA ASN A 51 8.89 -9.01 -0.20
C ASN A 51 9.13 -9.56 1.22
N ALA A 52 8.94 -8.75 2.26
CA ALA A 52 9.03 -9.21 3.64
C ALA A 52 7.82 -10.09 4.04
N VAL A 53 6.64 -9.84 3.48
CA VAL A 53 5.42 -10.66 3.66
C VAL A 53 5.58 -12.02 2.98
N ASP A 54 5.95 -12.07 1.70
CA ASP A 54 6.34 -13.32 1.03
C ASP A 54 7.53 -13.07 0.08
N PRO A 55 8.70 -13.68 0.36
CA PRO A 55 9.87 -13.56 -0.51
C PRO A 55 9.65 -14.00 -1.96
N LYS A 56 8.63 -14.85 -2.23
CA LYS A 56 8.30 -15.31 -3.59
C LYS A 56 7.84 -14.19 -4.50
N PHE A 57 7.33 -13.08 -3.97
CA PHE A 57 6.92 -11.96 -4.80
C PHE A 57 8.10 -11.35 -5.57
N ALA A 58 9.31 -11.39 -5.00
CA ALA A 58 10.56 -11.01 -5.65
C ALA A 58 10.48 -9.65 -6.39
N PHE A 59 9.75 -8.68 -5.84
CA PHE A 59 9.66 -7.34 -6.40
C PHE A 59 11.04 -6.68 -6.41
N GLN A 60 11.35 -5.92 -7.45
CA GLN A 60 12.61 -5.18 -7.53
C GLN A 60 12.67 -4.11 -6.43
N THR A 61 13.65 -4.23 -5.53
CA THR A 61 13.92 -3.28 -4.43
C THR A 61 15.32 -2.66 -4.60
N GLY A 62 15.45 -1.34 -4.45
CA GLY A 62 16.70 -0.57 -4.62
C GLY A 62 16.43 0.93 -4.50
N GLU A 63 17.46 1.79 -4.71
CA GLU A 63 17.23 3.24 -4.83
C GLU A 63 16.13 3.51 -5.86
N VAL A 64 15.32 4.54 -5.61
CA VAL A 64 14.16 4.93 -6.42
C VAL A 64 14.51 4.70 -7.88
N SER A 65 13.90 3.67 -8.47
CA SER A 65 14.23 3.24 -9.81
C SER A 65 14.25 4.47 -10.73
N ASP A 66 15.37 4.69 -11.43
CA ASP A 66 15.56 5.64 -12.53
C ASP A 66 14.53 5.48 -13.69
N LYS A 67 13.46 4.70 -13.49
CA LYS A 67 12.27 4.56 -14.35
C LYS A 67 11.42 5.83 -14.45
N ILE A 68 11.91 6.99 -13.97
CA ILE A 68 11.45 8.32 -14.42
C ILE A 68 12.37 8.85 -15.54
N LYS A 69 12.82 7.98 -16.45
CA LYS A 69 13.11 8.42 -17.82
C LYS A 69 11.86 8.19 -18.66
N ARG A 70 11.14 9.30 -18.82
CA ARG A 70 9.98 9.50 -19.68
C ARG A 70 10.08 8.66 -20.97
N GLY A 71 9.21 7.65 -21.09
CA GLY A 71 8.90 6.96 -22.34
C GLY A 71 9.50 5.55 -22.51
N LYS A 72 8.62 4.60 -22.83
CA LYS A 72 8.86 3.23 -23.35
C LYS A 72 9.02 2.14 -22.26
N HIS A 73 7.90 1.44 -22.01
CA HIS A 73 7.68 0.31 -21.06
C HIS A 73 7.28 0.69 -19.62
N THR A 74 6.27 1.55 -19.49
CA THR A 74 5.45 1.70 -18.29
C THR A 74 4.60 0.43 -18.07
N THR A 75 4.59 -0.14 -16.86
CA THR A 75 3.69 -1.25 -16.51
C THR A 75 2.23 -0.77 -16.62
N ARG A 76 1.60 -0.99 -17.78
CA ARG A 76 0.21 -0.59 -18.08
C ARG A 76 -0.85 -1.48 -17.42
N HIS A 77 -0.44 -2.56 -16.77
CA HIS A 77 -1.35 -3.55 -16.20
C HIS A 77 -1.08 -3.69 -14.70
N ALA A 78 -2.11 -3.43 -13.89
CA ALA A 78 -2.12 -3.90 -12.50
C ALA A 78 -1.95 -5.42 -12.52
N SER A 79 -0.98 -5.93 -11.76
CA SER A 79 -0.70 -7.36 -11.67
C SER A 79 -1.25 -7.89 -10.35
N LEU A 80 -1.93 -9.03 -10.40
CA LEU A 80 -2.49 -9.69 -9.22
C LEU A 80 -1.61 -10.88 -8.86
N TYR A 81 -1.05 -10.87 -7.65
CA TYR A 81 -0.20 -11.91 -7.11
C TYR A 81 -0.97 -12.69 -6.06
N SER A 82 -0.94 -14.02 -6.13
CA SER A 82 -1.48 -14.88 -5.07
C SER A 82 -0.46 -14.93 -3.93
N LEU A 83 -0.91 -14.61 -2.72
CA LEU A 83 -0.17 -14.85 -1.48
C LEU A 83 -0.38 -16.30 -1.03
N ASP A 84 -1.63 -16.78 -1.14
CA ASP A 84 -2.05 -18.17 -0.94
C ASP A 84 -3.30 -18.44 -1.80
N ALA A 85 -4.04 -19.52 -1.50
CA ALA A 85 -5.17 -19.97 -2.31
C ALA A 85 -6.32 -18.95 -2.41
N ASP A 86 -6.49 -18.07 -1.42
CA ASP A 86 -7.63 -17.14 -1.32
C ASP A 86 -7.25 -15.69 -0.94
N SER A 87 -5.95 -15.40 -0.85
CA SER A 87 -5.41 -14.07 -0.57
C SER A 87 -4.59 -13.55 -1.74
N PHE A 88 -4.83 -12.30 -2.16
CA PHE A 88 -4.23 -11.72 -3.34
C PHE A 88 -3.72 -10.29 -3.10
N ILE A 89 -2.60 -9.96 -3.73
CA ILE A 89 -1.99 -8.63 -3.73
C ILE A 89 -2.07 -8.04 -5.13
N MET A 90 -2.68 -6.86 -5.25
CA MET A 90 -2.65 -6.06 -6.46
C MET A 90 -1.44 -5.12 -6.42
N ASP A 91 -0.48 -5.32 -7.31
CA ASP A 91 0.63 -4.40 -7.50
C ASP A 91 0.14 -3.16 -8.26
N THR A 92 0.26 -2.02 -7.60
CA THR A 92 -0.13 -0.71 -8.11
C THR A 92 1.07 0.23 -8.13
N PRO A 93 1.27 1.00 -9.21
CA PRO A 93 2.29 2.05 -9.22
C PRO A 93 2.13 3.00 -8.02
N GLY A 94 3.26 3.42 -7.45
CA GLY A 94 3.24 4.56 -6.52
C GLY A 94 2.76 5.83 -7.23
N PHE A 95 2.15 6.73 -6.48
CA PHE A 95 1.78 8.07 -6.97
C PHE A 95 2.74 9.12 -6.43
N SER A 96 2.96 10.22 -7.16
CA SER A 96 3.65 11.41 -6.64
C SER A 96 2.67 12.41 -6.03
N ALA A 97 1.44 12.44 -6.52
CA ALA A 97 0.34 13.25 -6.02
C ALA A 97 -0.97 12.49 -6.27
N ILE A 98 -1.96 12.70 -5.39
CA ILE A 98 -3.34 12.28 -5.60
C ILE A 98 -4.15 13.54 -5.87
N GLU A 99 -4.96 13.50 -6.93
CA GLU A 99 -5.94 14.53 -7.22
C GLU A 99 -7.33 14.02 -6.85
N PHE A 100 -8.15 14.89 -6.27
CA PHE A 100 -9.51 14.57 -5.81
C PHE A 100 -10.56 15.34 -6.62
N ASN A 101 -10.36 15.47 -7.93
CA ASN A 101 -11.19 16.29 -8.81
C ASN A 101 -12.67 15.84 -8.83
N ASP A 102 -12.94 14.57 -8.49
CA ASP A 102 -14.29 13.99 -8.44
C ASP A 102 -14.95 14.05 -7.05
N VAL A 103 -14.34 14.76 -6.09
CA VAL A 103 -14.88 14.94 -4.73
C VAL A 103 -15.46 16.35 -4.60
N SER A 104 -16.79 16.45 -4.48
CA SER A 104 -17.46 17.73 -4.23
C SER A 104 -17.28 18.19 -2.78
N LEU A 105 -17.46 19.49 -2.53
CA LEU A 105 -17.38 20.07 -1.18
C LEU A 105 -18.44 19.49 -0.23
N GLU A 106 -19.61 19.12 -0.76
CA GLU A 106 -20.69 18.51 0.02
C GLU A 106 -20.38 17.06 0.38
N ARG A 107 -19.66 16.32 -0.48
CA ARG A 107 -19.26 14.93 -0.24
C ARG A 107 -18.04 14.83 0.67
N LEU A 108 -17.14 15.81 0.65
CA LEU A 108 -15.87 15.75 1.37
C LEU A 108 -16.03 15.41 2.87
N PRO A 109 -16.95 16.00 3.64
CA PRO A 109 -17.12 15.67 5.06
C PRO A 109 -17.50 14.20 5.30
N THR A 110 -18.22 13.57 4.37
CA THR A 110 -18.66 12.17 4.53
C THR A 110 -17.53 11.16 4.29
N LEU A 111 -16.34 11.62 3.88
CA LEU A 111 -15.17 10.79 3.66
C LEU A 111 -14.24 10.74 4.89
N PHE A 112 -14.57 11.49 5.95
CA PHE A 112 -13.84 11.52 7.22
C PHE A 112 -14.65 10.80 8.30
N PRO A 113 -14.20 9.63 8.81
CA PRO A 113 -14.92 8.87 9.83
C PRO A 113 -15.22 9.67 11.11
N GLU A 114 -14.38 10.63 11.45
CA GLU A 114 -14.50 11.47 12.65
C GLU A 114 -15.58 12.56 12.57
N PHE A 115 -16.17 12.79 11.39
CA PHE A 115 -17.26 13.74 11.20
C PHE A 115 -18.65 13.06 11.18
N GLY A 116 -18.69 11.72 11.23
CA GLY A 116 -19.90 10.89 11.25
C GLY A 116 -20.39 10.53 12.65
#